data_AF-W1YP36-F1
#
_entry.id   AF-W1YP36-F1
#
_cell.length_a   1.000
_cell.length_b   1.000
_cell.length_c   1.000
_cell.angle_alpha   90.00
_cell.angle_beta   90.00
_cell.angle_gamma   90.00
#
_symmetry.space_group_name_H-M   'P 1'
#
loop_
_entity.id
_entity.type
_entity.pdbx_description
1 polymer ?
#
loop_
_entity_poly.entity_id
_entity_poly.type
_entity_poly.pdbx_seq_one_letter_code
_entity_poly.pdbx_strand_id
1 'polypeptide(L)'
;RTFAIISHPDAGKTTLTEKLLLYGGAIHLAGSVKSRKTAKHAVSDWMEIEKQRGISVTSSVLQFDYDGCRVNILDTPGHQDFSEDTYL
;
A
#
# COMPACT_ATOMS: atom_id res chain seq x y z
N ARG A 1 -14.81 5.00 7.40
CA ARG A 1 -13.75 6.00 7.11
C ARG A 1 -12.81 5.39 6.08
N THR A 2 -12.48 6.13 5.02
CA THR A 2 -11.67 5.63 3.91
C THR A 2 -10.55 6.62 3.62
N PHE A 3 -9.31 6.13 3.50
CA PHE A 3 -8.15 6.96 3.15
C PHE A 3 -7.12 6.17 2.34
N ALA A 4 -6.27 6.89 1.61
CA ALA A 4 -5.15 6.34 0.86
C ALA A 4 -3.82 6.72 1.50
N ILE A 5 -2.83 5.83 1.42
CA ILE A 5 -1.45 6.10 1.85
C ILE A 5 -0.59 6.25 0.59
N ILE A 6 -0.22 7.50 0.28
CA ILE A 6 0.53 7.87 -0.92
C ILE A 6 1.86 8.50 -0.50
N SER A 7 2.95 8.07 -1.13
CA SER A 7 4.29 8.61 -0.89
C SER A 7 5.28 8.11 -1.94
N HIS A 8 6.50 8.66 -1.94
CA HIS A 8 7.63 8.20 -2.75
C HIS A 8 8.00 6.72 -2.46
N PRO A 9 8.64 5.98 -3.39
CA PRO A 9 9.24 4.67 -3.12
C PRO A 9 10.04 4.67 -1.82
N ASP A 10 10.01 3.54 -1.12
CA ASP A 10 10.74 3.29 0.13
C ASP A 10 10.44 4.20 1.33
N ALA A 11 9.49 5.15 1.23
CA ALA A 11 9.10 6.00 2.37
C ALA A 11 8.32 5.27 3.49
N GLY A 12 8.23 3.94 3.44
CA GLY A 12 7.66 3.13 4.52
C GLY A 12 6.13 2.95 4.52
N LYS A 13 5.41 3.27 3.43
CA LYS A 13 3.94 3.12 3.32
C LYS A 13 3.42 1.77 3.81
N THR A 14 3.97 0.69 3.27
CA THR A 14 3.57 -0.68 3.63
C THR A 14 3.84 -0.98 5.10
N THR A 15 4.89 -0.42 5.70
CA THR A 15 5.16 -0.56 7.14
C THR A 15 4.19 0.25 7.98
N LEU A 16 3.78 1.44 7.55
CA LEU A 16 2.71 2.20 8.20
C LEU A 16 1.37 1.44 8.14
N THR A 17 1.01 0.90 6.97
CA THR A 17 -0.17 0.06 6.78
C THR A 17 -0.18 -1.14 7.73
N GLU A 18 0.94 -1.84 7.87
CA GLU A 18 1.09 -2.95 8.83
C GLU A 18 0.82 -2.49 10.28
N LYS A 19 1.38 -1.35 10.70
CA LYS A 19 1.18 -0.82 12.06
C LYS A 19 -0.26 -0.39 12.31
N LEU A 20 -0.92 0.24 11.35
CA LEU A 20 -2.33 0.62 11.46
C LEU A 20 -3.21 -0.62 11.65
N LEU A 21 -2.96 -1.69 10.90
CA LEU A 21 -3.67 -2.96 11.06
C LEU A 21 -3.43 -3.57 12.44
N LEU A 22 -2.19 -3.53 12.95
CA LEU A 22 -1.88 -4.02 14.31
C LEU A 22 -2.61 -3.22 15.40
N TYR A 23 -2.61 -1.89 15.30
CA TYR A 23 -3.35 -1.04 16.24
C TYR A 23 -4.86 -1.22 16.15
N GLY A 24 -5.36 -1.60 14.98
CA GLY A 24 -6.76 -2.01 14.77
C GLY A 24 -7.11 -3.43 15.22
N GLY A 25 -6.17 -4.19 15.79
CA GLY A 25 -6.39 -5.59 16.15
C GLY A 25 -6.51 -6.54 14.95
N ALA A 26 -6.27 -6.07 13.74
CA ALA A 26 -6.31 -6.84 12.50
C ALA A 26 -5.01 -7.64 12.27
N ILE A 27 -4.64 -8.47 13.25
CA ILE A 27 -3.34 -9.17 13.33
C ILE A 27 -3.09 -10.04 12.09
N HIS A 28 -4.10 -10.78 11.63
CA HIS A 28 -3.99 -11.63 10.44
C HIS A 28 -3.68 -10.81 9.17
N LEU A 29 -4.37 -9.69 8.98
CA LEU A 29 -4.13 -8.79 7.84
C LEU A 29 -2.74 -8.17 7.92
N ALA A 30 -2.29 -7.74 9.11
CA ALA A 30 -0.94 -7.23 9.30
C ALA A 30 0.14 -8.26 8.94
N GLY A 31 -0.04 -9.52 9.35
CA GLY A 31 0.83 -10.63 8.97
C GLY A 31 0.90 -10.85 7.46
N SER A 32 -0.24 -10.80 6.76
CA SER A 32 -0.28 -10.92 5.29
C SER A 32 0.44 -9.78 4.57
N VAL A 33 0.29 -8.53 5.05
CA VAL A 33 1.00 -7.36 4.50
C VAL A 33 2.51 -7.51 4.67
N LYS A 34 2.96 -7.96 5.84
CA LYS A 34 4.38 -8.22 6.12
C LYS A 34 4.95 -9.31 5.22
N SER A 35 4.25 -10.43 5.06
CA SER A 35 4.69 -11.53 4.17
C SER A 35 4.79 -11.08 2.71
N ARG A 36 3.84 -10.25 2.24
CA ARG A 36 3.89 -9.67 0.89
C ARG A 36 5.11 -8.77 0.69
N LYS A 37 5.49 -7.98 1.71
CA LYS A 37 6.70 -7.14 1.66
C LYS A 37 7.96 -7.98 1.44
N THR A 38 8.07 -9.14 2.09
CA THR A 38 9.22 -10.05 1.94
C THR A 38 9.26 -10.74 0.56
N ALA A 39 8.11 -11.00 -0.05
CA ALA A 39 8.03 -11.62 -1.37
C ALA A 39 8.33 -10.66 -2.54
N LYS A 40 8.50 -9.34 -2.29
CA LYS A 40 8.60 -8.30 -3.33
C LYS A 40 9.91 -8.25 -4.11
N HIS A 41 10.93 -9.05 -3.81
CA HIS A 41 12.19 -9.02 -4.56
C HIS A 41 12.03 -9.35 -6.05
N ALA A 42 11.08 -10.22 -6.42
CA ALA A 42 10.75 -10.49 -7.82
C ALA A 42 9.90 -9.37 -8.48
N VAL A 43 9.26 -8.50 -7.69
CA VAL A 43 8.31 -7.48 -8.17
C VAL A 43 9.03 -6.23 -8.68
N SER A 44 10.29 -6.01 -8.29
CA SER A 44 11.07 -4.86 -8.78
C SER A 44 11.19 -4.88 -10.31
N ASP A 45 11.54 -6.04 -10.90
CA ASP A 45 11.67 -6.20 -12.34
C ASP A 45 10.33 -6.03 -13.06
N TRP A 46 9.23 -6.49 -12.45
CA TRP A 46 7.87 -6.31 -12.97
C TRP A 46 7.42 -4.84 -12.92
N MET A 47 7.73 -4.11 -11.84
CA MET A 47 7.43 -2.68 -11.71
C MET A 47 8.11 -1.83 -12.78
N GLU A 48 9.32 -2.19 -13.20
CA GLU A 48 10.03 -1.49 -14.27
C GLU A 48 9.39 -1.74 -15.65
N ILE A 49 8.98 -2.98 -15.92
CA ILE A 49 8.20 -3.35 -17.12
C ILE A 49 6.84 -2.65 -17.15
N GLU A 50 6.20 -2.51 -15.99
CA GLU A 50 4.92 -1.80 -15.81
C GLU A 50 5.02 -0.31 -16.09
N LYS A 51 6.06 0.34 -15.56
CA LYS A 51 6.36 1.75 -15.84
C LYS A 51 6.55 1.97 -17.35
N GLN A 52 7.30 1.09 -18.01
CA GLN A 52 7.50 1.15 -19.47
C GLN A 52 6.22 0.95 -20.28
N ARG A 53 5.24 0.21 -19.74
CA ARG A 53 3.97 -0.10 -20.43
C ARG A 53 2.81 0.80 -20.02
N GLY A 54 3.00 1.71 -19.05
CA GLY A 54 1.92 2.53 -18.49
C GLY A 54 0.86 1.73 -17.73
N ILE A 55 1.23 0.56 -17.19
CA ILE A 55 0.30 -0.35 -16.50
C ILE A 55 0.58 -0.23 -15.00
N SER A 56 -0.39 0.23 -14.19
CA SER A 56 -0.24 0.28 -12.72
C SER A 56 -0.68 -1.04 -12.09
N VAL A 57 0.24 -1.83 -11.53
CA VAL A 57 -0.13 -3.10 -10.88
C VAL A 57 -0.39 -2.88 -9.39
N THR A 58 -1.69 -2.67 -9.15
CA THR A 58 -2.44 -3.00 -7.94
C THR A 58 -2.25 -2.12 -6.72
N SER A 59 -3.20 -1.19 -6.56
CA SER A 59 -3.58 -0.70 -5.23
C SER A 59 -4.26 -1.81 -4.44
N SER A 60 -3.91 -1.99 -3.17
CA SER A 60 -4.60 -2.93 -2.27
C SER A 60 -5.61 -2.17 -1.41
N VAL A 61 -6.84 -2.69 -1.33
CA VAL A 61 -7.84 -2.23 -0.35
C VAL A 61 -7.76 -3.15 0.87
N LEU A 62 -7.55 -2.58 2.04
CA LEU A 62 -7.53 -3.29 3.33
C LEU A 62 -8.60 -2.69 4.23
N GLN A 63 -9.40 -3.54 4.86
CA GLN A 63 -10.50 -3.11 5.73
C GLN A 63 -10.35 -3.72 7.13
N PHE A 64 -10.56 -2.90 8.16
CA PHE A 64 -10.60 -3.33 9.56
C PHE A 64 -11.51 -2.41 10.38
N ASP A 65 -11.98 -2.87 11.53
CA ASP A 65 -12.78 -2.06 12.45
C ASP A 65 -11.87 -1.44 13.54
N TYR A 66 -12.07 -0.16 13.85
CA TYR A 66 -11.32 0.58 14.87
C TYR A 66 -12.23 1.61 15.52
N ASP A 67 -12.34 1.58 16.85
CA ASP A 67 -13.13 2.55 17.65
C ASP A 67 -14.58 2.74 17.12
N GLY A 68 -15.29 1.63 16.91
CA GLY A 68 -16.64 1.61 16.37
C GLY A 68 -16.76 2.06 14.90
N CYS A 69 -15.65 2.38 14.23
CA CYS A 69 -15.61 2.80 12.84
C CYS A 69 -15.02 1.70 11.95
N ARG A 70 -15.65 1.46 10.80
CA ARG A 70 -15.03 0.69 9.72
C ARG A 70 -13.99 1.53 8.99
N VAL A 71 -12.75 1.09 8.97
CA VAL A 71 -11.61 1.76 8.31
C VAL A 71 -11.24 1.01 7.03
N ASN A 72 -11.09 1.75 5.93
CA ASN A 72 -10.60 1.26 4.65
C ASN A 72 -9.29 1.99 4.29
N ILE A 73 -8.22 1.24 4.08
CA ILE A 73 -6.93 1.74 3.63
C ILE A 73 -6.73 1.34 2.17
N LEU A 74 -6.43 2.33 1.33
CA LEU A 74 -5.92 2.12 -0.01
C LEU A 74 -4.39 2.26 0.01
N ASP A 75 -3.67 1.12 -0.02
CA ASP A 75 -2.21 1.08 -0.11
C ASP A 75 -1.82 1.12 -1.59
N THR A 76 -1.24 2.24 -2.04
CA THR A 76 -0.87 2.47 -3.43
C THR A 76 0.60 2.06 -3.67
N PRO A 77 0.96 1.55 -4.86
CA PRO A 77 2.36 1.37 -5.24
C PRO A 77 3.15 2.67 -5.06
N GLY A 78 4.41 2.57 -4.62
CA GLY A 78 5.29 3.74 -4.58
C GLY A 78 5.74 4.06 -5.99
N HIS A 79 5.29 5.18 -6.56
CA HIS A 79 5.82 5.67 -7.83
C HIS A 79 6.80 6.81 -7.56
N GLN A 80 7.99 6.74 -8.16
CA GLN A 80 9.04 7.74 -8.02
C GLN A 80 8.54 9.15 -8.42
N ASP A 81 7.55 9.18 -9.33
CA ASP A 81 7.02 10.39 -9.95
C ASP A 81 5.55 10.69 -9.57
N PHE A 82 5.05 10.22 -8.42
CA PHE A 82 3.63 10.49 -8.03
C PHE A 82 3.33 11.99 -7.80
N SER A 83 4.32 12.88 -7.96
CA SER A 83 4.11 14.33 -7.98
C SER A 83 3.53 14.89 -9.28
N GLU A 84 3.47 14.14 -10.39
CA GLU A 84 2.92 14.67 -11.66
C GLU A 84 1.41 14.52 -11.84
N ASP A 85 0.74 13.60 -11.13
CA ASP A 85 -0.73 13.44 -11.19
C ASP A 85 -1.43 13.92 -9.92
N THR A 86 -0.93 15.00 -9.31
CA THR A 86 -1.58 15.63 -8.16
C THR A 86 -2.23 16.95 -8.60
N TYR A 87 -3.47 16.82 -9.08
CA TYR A 87 -4.51 17.84 -9.35
C TYR A 87 -4.42 18.69 -10.64
N LEU A 88 -5.21 18.27 -11.64
CA LEU A 88 -6.23 19.13 -12.28
C LEU A 88 -7.61 18.47 -12.13
#